data_AF-A0A7W0WJE5-F1
#
_entry.id   AF-A0A7W0WJE5-F1
#
_cell.length_a   1.000
_cell.length_b   1.000
_cell.length_c   1.000
_cell.angle_alpha   90.00
_cell.angle_beta   90.00
_cell.angle_gamma   90.00
#
_symmetry.space_group_name_H-M   'P 1'
#
loop_
_entity.id
_entity.type
_entity.pdbx_description
1 polymer ?
#
loop_
_entity_poly.entity_id
_entity_poly.type
_entity_poly.pdbx_seq_one_letter_code
_entity_poly.pdbx_strand_id
1 'polypeptide(L)' 'KIWLDPDLIAGVDTDPEAARRNRIEVLSAAESRDAPVILYHEPGDCLVKIRKTEKGFEAVPLGD' A
#
# COMPACT_ATOMS: atom_id res chain seq x y z
N LYS A 1 -1.93 6.32 6.14
CA LYS A 1 -2.01 4.97 5.52
C LYS A 1 -0.66 4.27 5.64
N ILE A 2 -0.40 3.59 6.76
CA ILE A 2 0.89 2.93 7.07
C ILE A 2 1.33 2.01 5.95
N TRP A 3 0.39 1.28 5.35
CA TRP A 3 0.67 0.32 4.30
C TRP A 3 1.19 0.92 2.98
N LEU A 4 0.90 2.20 2.68
CA LEU A 4 1.35 2.88 1.45
C LEU A 4 2.78 3.41 1.55
N ASP A 5 3.33 3.48 2.76
CA ASP A 5 4.71 3.87 3.01
C ASP A 5 5.49 2.62 3.41
N PRO A 6 6.25 2.01 2.49
CA PRO A 6 6.99 0.79 2.80
C PRO A 6 8.07 1.00 3.86
N ASP A 7 8.59 2.22 4.01
CA ASP A 7 9.65 2.57 4.96
C ASP A 7 9.09 2.81 6.37
N LEU A 8 7.77 3.00 6.49
CA LEU A 8 7.09 3.08 7.78
C LEU A 8 6.89 1.67 8.37
N ILE A 9 7.89 1.20 9.11
CA ILE A 9 7.82 -0.04 9.89
C ILE A 9 6.80 0.13 11.02
N ALA A 10 5.81 -0.76 11.09
CA ALA A 10 4.88 -0.78 12.20
C ALA A 10 5.47 -1.64 13.33
N GLY A 11 5.33 -1.21 14.58
CA GLY A 11 5.81 -1.98 15.75
C GLY A 11 5.13 -3.35 15.94
N VAL A 12 4.19 -3.70 15.06
CA VAL A 12 3.49 -5.00 15.02
C VAL A 12 4.05 -5.94 13.94
N ASP A 13 4.97 -5.47 13.08
CA ASP A 13 5.67 -6.34 12.13
C ASP A 13 6.64 -7.26 12.88
N THR A 14 6.49 -8.57 12.71
CA THR A 14 7.42 -9.54 13.32
C THR A 14 8.82 -9.48 12.71
N ASP A 15 8.91 -9.27 11.39
CA ASP A 15 10.14 -8.99 10.66
C ASP A 15 9.95 -7.71 9.84
N PRO A 16 10.42 -6.56 10.34
CA PRO A 16 10.32 -5.28 9.68
C PRO A 16 10.86 -5.22 8.26
N GLU A 17 12.00 -5.89 8.00
CA GLU A 17 12.68 -5.85 6.70
C GLU A 17 11.94 -6.69 5.67
N ALA A 18 11.44 -7.86 6.09
CA ALA A 18 10.56 -8.66 5.24
C ALA A 18 9.24 -7.93 4.95
N ALA A 19 8.64 -7.29 5.94
CA ALA A 19 7.40 -6.53 5.77
C ALA A 19 7.58 -5.38 4.77
N ARG A 20 8.70 -4.64 4.86
CA ARG A 20 9.08 -3.61 3.90
C ARG A 20 9.18 -4.14 2.47
N ARG A 21 9.94 -5.23 2.25
CA ARG A 21 10.09 -5.85 0.91
C ARG A 21 8.75 -6.29 0.33
N ASN A 22 7.93 -6.95 1.14
CA ASN A 22 6.62 -7.44 0.74
C ASN A 22 5.67 -6.30 0.35
N ARG A 23 5.68 -5.18 1.10
CA ARG A 23 4.88 -4.00 0.73
C ARG A 23 5.30 -3.45 -0.62
N ILE A 24 6.61 -3.28 -0.86
CA ILE A 24 7.12 -2.79 -2.15
C ILE A 24 6.67 -3.69 -3.29
N GLU A 25 6.80 -5.01 -3.12
CA GLU A 25 6.38 -6.00 -4.13
C GLU A 25 4.89 -5.90 -4.43
N VAL A 26 4.03 -5.93 -3.40
CA VAL A 26 2.57 -5.90 -3.57
C VAL A 26 2.10 -4.57 -4.16
N LEU A 27 2.63 -3.44 -3.68
CA LEU A 27 2.29 -2.11 -4.20
C LEU A 27 2.70 -1.95 -5.66
N SER A 28 3.90 -2.42 -6.03
CA SER A 28 4.39 -2.39 -7.41
C SER A 28 3.56 -3.30 -8.32
N ALA A 29 3.19 -4.49 -7.84
CA ALA A 29 2.35 -5.42 -8.59
C ALA A 29 0.92 -4.87 -8.78
N ALA A 30 0.35 -4.23 -7.76
CA ALA A 30 -0.96 -3.61 -7.83
C ALA A 30 -0.98 -2.45 -8.83
N GLU A 31 0.03 -1.58 -8.79
CA GLU A 31 0.17 -0.46 -9.74
C GLU A 31 0.36 -0.96 -11.18
N SER A 32 1.28 -1.90 -11.40
CA SER A 32 1.57 -2.45 -12.74
C SER A 32 0.37 -3.16 -13.37
N ARG A 33 -0.55 -3.69 -12.56
CA ARG A 33 -1.74 -4.42 -13.02
C ARG A 33 -3.01 -3.57 -13.01
N ASP A 34 -2.92 -2.30 -12.60
CA ASP A 34 -4.07 -1.43 -12.33
C ASP A 34 -5.13 -2.12 -11.44
N ALA A 35 -4.65 -2.93 -10.48
CA ALA A 35 -5.49 -3.81 -9.68
C ALA A 35 -6.13 -3.04 -8.50
N PRO A 36 -7.42 -3.30 -8.19
CA PRO A 36 -8.03 -2.79 -6.98
C PRO A 36 -7.40 -3.42 -5.73
N VAL A 37 -7.18 -2.61 -4.70
CA VAL A 37 -6.63 -3.00 -3.41
C VAL A 37 -7.61 -2.63 -2.30
N ILE A 38 -7.78 -3.55 -1.34
CA ILE A 38 -8.55 -3.30 -0.12
C ILE A 38 -7.59 -3.02 1.04
N LEU A 39 -7.61 -1.79 1.54
CA LEU A 39 -6.86 -1.33 2.71
C LEU A 39 -7.65 -1.66 4.00
N TYR A 40 -7.43 -2.85 4.55
CA TYR A 40 -8.17 -3.36 5.71
C TYR A 40 -8.16 -2.43 6.94
N HIS A 41 -7.07 -1.69 7.16
CA HIS A 41 -6.93 -0.78 8.31
C HIS A 41 -7.43 0.65 8.04
N GLU A 42 -7.98 0.92 6.86
CA GLU A 42 -8.44 2.25 6.44
C GLU A 42 -9.92 2.17 6.00
N PRO A 43 -10.86 1.91 6.92
CA PRO A 43 -12.23 1.54 6.57
C PRO A 43 -13.03 2.63 5.83
N GLY A 44 -12.66 3.91 5.99
CA GLY A 44 -13.30 5.03 5.28
C GLY A 44 -12.92 5.14 3.80
N ASP A 45 -11.74 4.64 3.42
CA ASP A 45 -11.18 4.69 2.06
C ASP A 45 -10.55 3.33 1.71
N CYS A 46 -11.31 2.26 1.90
CA CYS A 46 -10.73 0.92 1.87
C CYS A 46 -10.47 0.43 0.45
N LEU A 47 -11.30 0.77 -0.53
CA LEU A 47 -11.16 0.30 -1.91
C LEU A 47 -10.45 1.35 -2.79
N VAL A 48 -9.23 1.05 -3.23
CA VAL A 48 -8.36 2.00 -3.91
C VAL A 48 -7.62 1.35 -5.09
N LYS A 49 -7.14 2.18 -6.02
CA LYS A 49 -6.04 1.86 -6.92
C LYS A 49 -4.73 2.39 -6.37
N ILE A 50 -3.62 1.78 -6.77
CA ILE A 50 -2.28 2.22 -6.38
C ILE A 50 -1.65 2.97 -7.55
N ARG A 51 -1.07 4.15 -7.27
CA ARG A 51 -0.27 4.92 -8.23
C ARG A 51 1.13 5.10 -7.66
N LYS A 52 2.16 4.90 -8.49
CA LYS A 52 3.54 5.20 -8.12
C LYS A 52 3.85 6.68 -8.38
N THR A 53 4.55 7.30 -7.45
CA THR A 53 5.04 8.69 -7.54
C THR A 53 6.54 8.75 -7.29
N GLU A 54 7.15 9.92 -7.49
CA GLU A 54 8.57 10.13 -7.15
C GLU A 54 8.87 9.91 -5.66
N LYS A 55 7.85 10.01 -4.80
CA LYS A 55 7.97 9.88 -3.34
C LYS A 55 7.53 8.51 -2.80
N GLY A 56 7.06 7.59 -3.65
CA GLY A 56 6.59 6.27 -3.23
C GLY A 56 5.27 5.87 -3.89
N PHE A 57 4.26 5.55 -3.08
CA PHE A 57 2.95 5.08 -3.55
C PHE A 57 1.82 5.93 -2.98
N GLU A 58 0.80 6.15 -3.80
CA GLU A 58 -0.42 6.85 -3.44
C GLU A 58 -1.63 5.96 -3.69
N ALA A 59 -2.66 6.10 -2.85
CA ALA A 59 -3.94 5.45 -3.04
C ALA A 59 -4.91 6.42 -3.73
N VAL A 60 -5.53 5.94 -4.81
CA VAL A 60 -6.58 6.64 -5.54
C VAL A 60 -7.90 5.94 -5.23
N PRO A 61 -8.85 6.57 -4.51
CA PRO A 61 -10.15 5.97 -4.23
C PRO A 61 -10.87 5.50 -5.50
N LEU A 62 -11.56 4.37 -5.40
CA LEU A 62 -12.36 3.80 -6.49
C LEU A 62 -13.86 4.14 -6.41
N GLY A 63 -14.29 4.86 -5.37
CA GLY A 63 -15.65 5.34 -5.19
C GLY A 63 -15.68 6.81 -4.76
N ASP A 64 -16.85 7.44 -4.89
CA ASP A 64 -17.17 8.77 -4.37
C ASP A 64 -17.43 8.74 -2.86
#